data_AF-A0A9D9E601-F1
#
_entry.id   AF-A0A9D9E601-F1
#
_cell.length_a   1.000
_cell.length_b   1.000
_cell.length_c   1.000
_cell.angle_alpha   90.00
_cell.angle_beta   90.00
_cell.angle_gamma   90.00
#
_symmetry.space_group_name_H-M   'P 1'
#
loop_
_entity.id
_entity.type
_entity.pdbx_description
1 polymer ?
#
loop_
_entity_poly.entity_id
_entity_poly.type
_entity_poly.pdbx_seq_one_letter_code
_entity_poly.pdbx_strand_id
1 'polypeptide(L)'
;MFSQVDFFPTMASVINSELPAEAVPDGRSYVDVLMGKDVPGCEYIIQQSLRGTLAIIEGEWKYIEPSDAPEIQKNTGIELGSYKTGALFNIGNDPSERNNIIDEYPEIAERLAAKLKESRAGQYRGTAQ
;
A
#
# COMPACT_ATOMS: atom_id res chain seq x y z
N MET A 1 0.08 7.98 -7.80
CA MET A 1 0.53 7.37 -6.53
C MET A 1 1.97 6.90 -6.69
N PHE A 2 2.81 7.00 -5.65
CA PHE A 2 4.22 6.59 -5.67
C PHE A 2 4.62 6.05 -4.28
N SER A 3 5.50 5.04 -4.22
CA SER A 3 6.03 4.50 -2.96
C SER A 3 7.54 4.71 -2.84
N GLN A 4 8.04 4.85 -1.62
CA GLN A 4 9.49 5.01 -1.39
C GLN A 4 10.29 3.77 -1.81
N VAL A 5 9.70 2.57 -1.74
CA VAL A 5 10.37 1.32 -2.18
C VAL A 5 10.66 1.30 -3.68
N ASP A 6 9.91 2.09 -4.46
CA ASP A 6 10.06 2.20 -5.92
C ASP A 6 11.21 3.12 -6.33
N PHE A 7 11.75 3.90 -5.38
CA PHE A 7 12.77 4.90 -5.68
C PHE A 7 14.05 4.27 -6.23
N PHE A 8 14.55 3.21 -5.59
CA PHE A 8 15.80 2.58 -6.00
C PHE A 8 15.75 1.99 -7.42
N PRO A 9 14.77 1.13 -7.79
CA PRO A 9 14.67 0.62 -9.16
C PRO A 9 14.36 1.72 -10.18
N THR A 10 13.59 2.74 -9.80
CA THR A 10 13.33 3.89 -10.69
C THR A 10 14.62 4.66 -10.99
N MET A 11 15.45 4.96 -9.99
CA MET A 11 16.73 5.65 -10.20
C MET A 11 17.73 4.79 -10.99
N ALA A 12 17.75 3.48 -10.78
CA ALA A 12 18.56 2.57 -11.60
C ALA A 12 18.17 2.64 -13.08
N SER A 13 16.86 2.67 -13.38
CA SER A 13 16.38 2.88 -14.75
C SER A 13 16.78 4.25 -15.32
N VAL A 14 16.75 5.32 -14.52
CA VAL A 14 17.18 6.67 -14.96
C VAL A 14 18.63 6.68 -15.45
N ILE A 15 19.52 5.96 -14.77
CA ILE A 15 20.95 5.89 -15.13
C ILE A 15 21.30 4.73 -16.07
N ASN A 16 20.29 3.99 -16.56
CA ASN A 16 20.46 2.78 -17.36
C ASN A 16 21.33 1.70 -16.69
N SER A 17 21.20 1.55 -15.37
CA SER A 17 21.86 0.47 -14.61
C SER A 17 20.94 -0.72 -14.46
N GLU A 18 21.48 -1.91 -14.69
CA GLU A 18 20.81 -3.17 -14.38
C GLU A 18 20.93 -3.47 -12.88
N LEU A 19 19.83 -3.97 -12.29
CA LEU A 19 19.80 -4.48 -10.92
C LEU A 19 19.64 -6.00 -10.96
N PRO A 20 20.34 -6.76 -10.08
CA PRO A 20 20.00 -8.16 -9.85
C PRO A 20 18.53 -8.31 -9.48
N ALA A 21 17.88 -9.38 -9.94
CA ALA A 21 16.45 -9.60 -9.72
C ALA A 21 16.09 -9.66 -8.22
N GLU A 22 17.04 -10.02 -7.37
CA GLU A 22 16.88 -10.17 -5.93
C GLU A 22 17.22 -8.89 -5.14
N ALA A 23 17.78 -7.86 -5.78
CA ALA A 23 18.28 -6.68 -5.09
C ALA A 23 17.15 -5.80 -4.51
N VAL A 24 16.00 -5.75 -5.18
CA VAL A 24 14.84 -4.94 -4.76
C VAL A 24 13.55 -5.73 -5.01
N PRO A 25 13.23 -6.74 -4.18
CA PRO A 25 12.13 -7.67 -4.45
C PRO A 25 10.74 -7.00 -4.46
N ASP A 26 10.58 -5.90 -3.72
CA ASP A 26 9.31 -5.18 -3.58
C ASP A 26 9.19 -3.96 -4.50
N GLY A 27 10.31 -3.48 -5.04
CA GLY A 27 10.37 -2.21 -5.77
C GLY A 27 10.05 -2.37 -7.25
N ARG A 28 9.35 -1.40 -7.81
CA ARG A 28 9.04 -1.33 -9.25
C ARG A 28 9.56 -0.02 -9.83
N SER A 29 10.03 -0.07 -11.07
CA SER A 29 10.44 1.15 -11.77
C SER A 29 9.21 1.88 -12.32
N TYR A 30 9.08 3.16 -12.00
CA TYR A 30 8.09 4.06 -12.62
C TYR A 30 8.79 5.20 -13.35
N VAL A 31 9.91 4.90 -14.03
CA VAL A 31 10.72 5.90 -14.75
C VAL A 31 9.90 6.66 -15.79
N ASP A 32 8.99 5.99 -16.49
CA ASP A 32 8.15 6.62 -17.51
C ASP A 32 7.19 7.66 -16.93
N VAL A 33 6.61 7.36 -15.76
CA VAL A 33 5.80 8.32 -14.99
C VAL A 33 6.65 9.52 -14.57
N LEU A 34 7.87 9.27 -14.07
CA LEU A 34 8.78 10.33 -13.64
C LEU A 34 9.22 11.23 -14.80
N MET A 35 9.33 10.68 -16.01
CA MET A 35 9.65 11.41 -17.24
C MET A 35 8.44 12.13 -17.85
N GLY A 36 7.29 12.10 -17.20
CA GLY A 36 6.08 12.80 -17.64
C GLY A 36 5.34 12.11 -18.77
N LYS A 37 5.59 10.82 -19.02
CA LYS A 37 4.77 10.03 -19.95
C LYS A 37 3.42 9.73 -19.31
N ASP A 38 2.39 9.73 -20.14
CA ASP A 38 1.03 9.36 -19.74
C ASP A 38 0.88 7.83 -19.74
N VAL A 39 1.38 7.21 -18.67
CA VAL A 39 1.29 5.77 -18.40
C VAL A 39 0.73 5.54 -16.99
N PRO A 40 0.09 4.39 -16.72
CA PRO A 40 -0.38 4.07 -15.38
C PRO A 40 0.74 4.17 -14.33
N GLY A 41 0.44 4.84 -13.22
CA GLY A 41 1.34 4.93 -12.06
C GLY A 41 1.30 3.69 -11.19
N CYS A 42 1.83 3.81 -9.97
CA CYS A 42 1.82 2.72 -9.00
C CYS A 42 0.40 2.24 -8.71
N GLU A 43 0.14 0.97 -9.05
CA GLU A 43 -1.18 0.35 -8.94
C GLU A 43 -1.67 0.31 -7.49
N TYR A 44 -0.77 -0.01 -6.57
CA TYR A 44 -1.07 -0.11 -5.16
C TYR A 44 0.18 0.14 -4.32
N ILE A 45 -0.01 0.62 -3.10
CA ILE A 45 1.06 0.77 -2.10
C ILE A 45 0.70 0.03 -0.83
N ILE A 46 1.73 -0.45 -0.12
CA ILE A 46 1.59 -1.04 1.21
C ILE A 46 2.15 -0.05 2.22
N GLN A 47 1.41 0.16 3.30
CA GLN A 47 1.82 0.96 4.45
C GLN A 47 1.98 0.05 5.65
N GLN A 48 2.94 0.37 6.52
CA GLN A 48 3.19 -0.38 7.75
C GLN A 48 3.12 0.58 8.95
N SER A 49 2.28 0.24 9.93
CA SER A 49 2.17 0.97 11.19
C SER A 49 3.31 0.62 12.16
N LEU A 50 3.41 1.39 13.26
CA LEU A 50 4.37 1.15 14.35
C LEU A 50 4.32 -0.29 14.90
N ARG A 51 3.16 -0.93 14.88
CA ARG A 51 2.93 -2.27 15.45
C ARG A 51 2.96 -3.38 14.40
N GLY A 52 3.33 -3.07 13.16
CA GLY A 52 3.38 -4.03 12.07
C GLY A 52 2.03 -4.30 11.39
N THR A 53 0.94 -3.68 11.82
CA THR A 53 -0.33 -3.70 11.08
C THR A 53 -0.10 -3.12 9.70
N LEU A 54 -0.42 -3.88 8.67
CA LEU A 54 -0.31 -3.46 7.27
C LEU A 54 -1.62 -2.85 6.77
N ALA A 55 -1.48 -1.90 5.87
CA ALA A 55 -2.57 -1.39 5.05
C ALA A 55 -2.18 -1.45 3.57
N ILE A 56 -3.17 -1.60 2.69
CA ILE A 56 -3.01 -1.51 1.24
C ILE A 56 -3.87 -0.37 0.72
N ILE A 57 -3.30 0.45 -0.16
CA ILE A 57 -4.05 1.47 -0.92
C ILE A 57 -4.01 1.08 -2.38
N GLU A 58 -5.16 0.99 -3.02
CA GLU A 58 -5.31 0.72 -4.44
C GLU A 58 -6.44 1.59 -5.00
N GLY A 59 -6.10 2.46 -5.96
CA GLY A 59 -7.02 3.49 -6.45
C GLY A 59 -7.49 4.40 -5.29
N GLU A 60 -8.80 4.47 -5.08
CA GLU A 60 -9.42 5.26 -4.01
C GLU A 60 -9.64 4.46 -2.72
N TRP A 61 -9.27 3.18 -2.69
CA TRP A 61 -9.58 2.31 -1.56
C TRP A 61 -8.36 2.09 -0.69
N LYS A 62 -8.55 2.26 0.62
CA LYS A 62 -7.56 1.90 1.64
C LYS A 62 -8.15 0.84 2.54
N TYR A 63 -7.49 -0.31 2.61
CA TYR A 63 -7.81 -1.39 3.53
C TYR A 63 -6.73 -1.50 4.61
N ILE A 64 -7.14 -1.60 5.87
CA ILE A 64 -6.27 -1.84 7.03
C ILE A 64 -6.62 -3.21 7.60
N GLU A 65 -5.62 -4.06 7.77
CA GLU A 65 -5.86 -5.42 8.26
C GLU A 65 -6.30 -5.45 9.75
N PRO A 66 -7.01 -6.50 10.17
CA PRO A 66 -7.32 -6.75 11.56
C PRO A 66 -6.08 -6.74 12.47
N SER A 67 -6.17 -6.09 13.62
CA SER A 67 -5.08 -6.05 14.60
C SER A 67 -5.59 -5.96 16.03
N ASP A 68 -4.91 -6.67 16.94
CA ASP A 68 -5.09 -6.56 18.39
C ASP A 68 -4.17 -5.51 19.02
N ALA A 69 -3.44 -4.73 18.20
CA ALA A 69 -2.64 -3.64 18.69
C ALA A 69 -3.51 -2.58 19.40
N PRO A 70 -2.98 -1.83 20.37
CA PRO A 70 -3.69 -0.70 20.95
C PRO A 70 -4.12 0.29 19.87
N GLU A 71 -5.35 0.80 19.98
CA GLU A 71 -5.88 1.81 19.05
C GLU A 71 -5.18 3.17 19.22
N ILE A 72 -4.72 3.48 20.43
CA ILE A 72 -4.11 4.76 20.78
C ILE A 72 -2.70 4.53 21.36
N GLN A 73 -1.75 5.34 20.93
CA GLN A 73 -0.41 5.36 21.51
C GLN A 73 -0.43 6.06 22.87
N LYS A 74 -0.06 5.34 23.93
CA LYS A 74 -0.12 5.84 25.32
C LYS A 74 0.62 7.15 25.59
N ASN A 75 1.74 7.38 24.91
CA ASN A 75 2.62 8.51 25.22
C ASN A 75 2.23 9.81 24.51
N THR A 76 1.62 9.72 23.33
CA THR A 76 1.32 10.90 22.49
C THR A 76 -0.18 11.09 22.27
N GLY A 77 -1.01 10.09 22.57
CA GLY A 77 -2.45 10.13 22.34
C GLY A 77 -2.85 9.98 20.87
N ILE A 78 -1.92 9.68 19.96
CA ILE A 78 -2.24 9.49 18.54
C ILE A 78 -2.92 8.15 18.29
N GLU A 79 -3.80 8.13 17.29
CA GLU A 79 -4.38 6.90 16.75
C GLU A 79 -3.31 6.08 16.01
N LEU A 80 -3.38 4.76 16.18
CA LEU A 80 -2.44 3.79 15.59
C LEU A 80 -3.03 3.05 14.40
N GLY A 81 -4.29 3.33 14.04
CA GLY A 81 -5.00 2.63 12.96
C GLY A 81 -5.15 1.14 13.23
N SER A 82 -5.45 0.77 14.48
CA SER A 82 -5.70 -0.62 14.87
C SER A 82 -7.20 -0.87 14.92
N TYR A 83 -7.68 -1.89 14.21
CA TYR A 83 -9.09 -2.25 14.16
C TYR A 83 -9.20 -3.76 14.33
N LYS A 84 -10.00 -4.23 15.29
CA LYS A 84 -10.12 -5.67 15.56
C LYS A 84 -10.67 -6.48 14.40
N THR A 85 -11.53 -5.86 13.59
CA THR A 85 -12.16 -6.48 12.41
C THR A 85 -11.56 -5.97 11.09
N GLY A 86 -10.51 -5.15 11.16
CA GLY A 86 -10.02 -4.38 10.02
C GLY A 86 -10.87 -3.14 9.73
N ALA A 87 -10.41 -2.35 8.76
CA ALA A 87 -11.13 -1.17 8.30
C ALA A 87 -10.98 -0.97 6.79
N LEU A 88 -11.99 -0.37 6.18
CA LEU A 88 -11.99 0.02 4.78
C LEU A 88 -12.42 1.48 4.67
N PHE A 89 -11.67 2.27 3.91
CA PHE A 89 -11.95 3.67 3.62
C PHE A 89 -11.92 3.93 2.13
N ASN A 90 -12.81 4.81 1.65
CA ASN A 90 -12.65 5.44 0.34
C ASN A 90 -11.92 6.77 0.53
N ILE A 91 -10.62 6.81 0.26
CA ILE A 91 -9.77 7.98 0.45
C ILE A 91 -9.95 9.05 -0.64
N GLY A 92 -10.63 8.73 -1.75
CA GLY A 92 -11.03 9.71 -2.76
C GLY A 92 -12.10 10.67 -2.23
N ASN A 93 -13.06 10.14 -1.48
CA ASN A 93 -14.16 10.90 -0.89
C ASN A 93 -13.94 11.26 0.59
N ASP A 94 -13.22 10.42 1.33
CA ASP A 94 -12.89 10.60 2.75
C ASP A 94 -11.37 10.50 2.97
N PRO A 95 -10.60 11.53 2.54
CA PRO A 95 -9.15 11.54 2.74
C PRO A 95 -8.73 11.65 4.21
N SER A 96 -9.67 11.91 5.12
CA SER A 96 -9.43 11.97 6.57
C SER A 96 -9.71 10.65 7.30
N GLU A 97 -10.12 9.60 6.57
CA GLU A 97 -10.34 8.25 7.13
C GLU A 97 -11.33 8.22 8.32
N ARG A 98 -12.40 9.00 8.23
CA ARG A 98 -13.39 9.16 9.31
C ARG A 98 -14.46 8.08 9.30
N ASN A 99 -14.79 7.55 8.12
CA ASN A 99 -15.91 6.65 7.92
C ASN A 99 -15.40 5.27 7.53
N ASN A 100 -15.34 4.35 8.50
CA ASN A 100 -15.05 2.94 8.22
C ASN A 100 -16.28 2.29 7.56
N ILE A 101 -16.14 1.91 6.29
CA ILE A 101 -17.21 1.38 5.43
C ILE A 101 -16.97 -0.10 5.07
N ILE A 102 -16.26 -0.84 5.93
CA ILE A 102 -15.93 -2.25 5.69
C ILE A 102 -17.16 -3.16 5.59
N ASP A 103 -18.20 -2.89 6.39
CA ASP A 103 -19.46 -3.66 6.37
C ASP A 103 -20.34 -3.30 5.16
N GLU A 104 -20.13 -2.12 4.56
CA GLU A 104 -20.86 -1.66 3.37
C GLU A 104 -20.28 -2.23 2.07
N TYR A 105 -18.96 -2.48 2.03
CA TYR A 105 -18.25 -3.00 0.85
C TYR A 105 -17.35 -4.20 1.19
N PRO A 106 -17.90 -5.30 1.73
CA PRO A 106 -17.11 -6.46 2.16
C PRO A 106 -16.32 -7.09 1.01
N GLU A 107 -16.86 -7.09 -0.21
CA GLU A 107 -16.19 -7.63 -1.40
C GLU A 107 -14.91 -6.88 -1.77
N ILE A 108 -14.88 -5.56 -1.54
CA ILE A 108 -13.69 -4.74 -1.77
C ILE A 108 -12.64 -5.04 -0.70
N ALA A 109 -13.09 -5.14 0.57
CA ALA A 109 -12.21 -5.50 1.68
C ALA A 109 -11.57 -6.87 1.48
N GLU A 110 -12.34 -7.89 1.09
CA GLU A 110 -11.83 -9.25 0.82
C GLU A 110 -10.80 -9.27 -0.31
N ARG A 111 -11.08 -8.56 -1.41
CA ARG A 111 -10.17 -8.46 -2.56
C ARG A 111 -8.84 -7.81 -2.19
N LEU A 112 -8.88 -6.71 -1.44
CA LEU A 112 -7.68 -6.02 -0.96
C LEU A 112 -6.94 -6.84 0.09
N ALA A 113 -7.64 -7.53 0.98
CA ALA A 113 -7.05 -8.44 1.94
C ALA A 113 -6.30 -9.60 1.26
N ALA A 114 -6.87 -10.17 0.20
CA ALA A 114 -6.20 -11.20 -0.60
C ALA A 114 -4.91 -10.68 -1.24
N LYS A 115 -4.95 -9.51 -1.89
CA LYS A 115 -3.78 -8.88 -2.52
C LYS A 115 -2.68 -8.53 -1.51
N LEU A 116 -3.07 -8.05 -0.31
CA LEU A 116 -2.14 -7.79 0.79
C LEU A 116 -1.46 -9.08 1.28
N LYS A 117 -2.23 -10.18 1.40
CA LYS A 117 -1.72 -11.49 1.79
C LYS A 117 -0.73 -12.06 0.77
N GLU A 118 -1.03 -11.94 -0.52
CA GLU A 118 -0.14 -12.37 -1.60
C GLU A 118 1.16 -11.55 -1.64
N SER A 119 1.06 -10.23 -1.42
CA SER A 119 2.22 -9.35 -1.32
C SER A 119 3.11 -9.73 -0.14
N ARG A 120 2.52 -10.03 1.03
CA ARG A 120 3.25 -10.51 2.22
C ARG A 120 4.00 -11.81 1.97
N ALA A 121 3.45 -12.71 1.16
CA ALA A 121 4.08 -13.98 0.81
C ALA A 121 5.18 -13.84 -0.27
N GLY A 122 5.41 -12.62 -0.80
CA GLY A 122 6.32 -12.39 -1.92
C GLY A 122 5.79 -12.93 -3.25
N GLN A 123 4.50 -13.25 -3.33
CA GLN A 123 3.86 -13.88 -4.49
C GLN A 123 3.22 -12.86 -5.43
N TYR A 124 2.83 -11.68 -4.92
CA TYR A 124 2.27 -10.62 -5.74
C TYR A 124 3.38 -9.72 -6.30
N ARG A 125 3.65 -9.88 -7.59
CA ARG A 125 4.43 -8.95 -8.38
C ARG A 125 3.41 -8.22 -9.24
N GLY A 126 3.09 -6.96 -8.91
CA GLY A 126 2.14 -6.16 -9.69
C GLY A 126 2.44 -6.20 -11.18
N THR A 127 1.47 -5.82 -12.02
CA THR A 127 1.63 -5.88 -13.47
C THR A 127 2.56 -4.78 -13.98
N ALA A 128 3.87 -4.92 -13.74
CA ALA A 128 4.88 -4.09 -14.38
C ALA A 128 5.18 -4.68 -15.78
N GLN A 129 4.81 -3.94 -16.83
CA GLN A 129 5.35 -4.04 -18.19
C GLN A 129 6.67 -3.29 -18.29
#